data_AF-K2CUM7-F1
#
_entry.id   AF-K2CUM7-F1
#
_cell.length_a   1.000
_cell.length_b   1.000
_cell.length_c   1.000
_cell.angle_alpha   90.00
_cell.angle_beta   90.00
_cell.angle_gamma   90.00
#
_symmetry.space_group_name_H-M   'P 1'
#
loop_
_entity.id
_entity.type
_entity.pdbx_description
1 polymer ?
#
loop_
_entity_poly.entity_id
_entity_poly.type
_entity_poly.pdbx_seq_one_letter_code
_entity_poly.pdbx_strand_id
1 'polypeptide(L)'
;MVTKHTQKLIENYLTLTIWFMVHQNDKDIDLKQFEEVLKEIGQVEDSLREKGVTQTTIEKLLDYAQELYKTPIEQFSENAQLRLGKIILGAGTHWDKTPPTPKQSLEERKNSDAKAM
;
A
#
# COMPACT_ATOMS: atom_id res chain seq x y z
N MET A 1 21.85 9.98 -12.12
CA MET A 1 21.77 8.81 -11.22
C MET A 1 20.95 9.24 -10.01
N VAL A 2 19.86 8.54 -9.66
CA VAL A 2 19.01 8.92 -8.51
C VAL A 2 19.77 8.58 -7.23
N THR A 3 19.88 9.54 -6.30
CA THR A 3 20.55 9.28 -5.02
C THR A 3 19.70 8.36 -4.14
N LYS A 4 20.32 7.56 -3.26
CA LYS A 4 19.57 6.74 -2.27
C LYS A 4 18.58 7.58 -1.45
N HIS A 5 18.92 8.83 -1.18
CA HIS A 5 18.06 9.76 -0.46
C HIS A 5 16.85 10.19 -1.30
N THR A 6 17.06 10.59 -2.56
CA THR A 6 15.97 10.91 -3.51
C THR A 6 15.05 9.71 -3.71
N GLN A 7 15.59 8.50 -3.79
CA GLN A 7 14.79 7.28 -3.87
C GLN A 7 13.89 7.13 -2.63
N LYS A 8 14.42 7.32 -1.42
CA LYS A 8 13.62 7.27 -0.19
C LYS A 8 12.51 8.33 -0.16
N LEU A 9 12.79 9.54 -0.64
CA LEU A 9 11.76 10.59 -0.75
C LEU A 9 10.65 10.19 -1.73
N ILE A 10 10.99 9.64 -2.89
CA ILE A 10 10.00 9.11 -3.86
C ILE A 10 9.18 7.99 -3.22
N GLU A 11 9.83 7.10 -2.46
CA GLU A 11 9.14 6.00 -1.80
C GLU A 11 8.14 6.47 -0.74
N ASN A 12 8.51 7.48 0.06
CA ASN A 12 7.65 8.12 1.04
C ASN A 12 6.48 8.85 0.35
N TYR A 13 6.76 9.61 -0.72
CA TYR A 13 5.73 10.35 -1.46
C TYR A 13 4.64 9.41 -1.98
N LEU A 14 5.03 8.30 -2.62
CA LEU A 14 4.07 7.31 -3.14
C LEU A 14 3.27 6.66 -2.01
N THR A 15 3.91 6.35 -0.89
CA THR A 15 3.27 5.72 0.27
C THR A 15 2.17 6.61 0.84
N LEU A 16 2.48 7.88 1.14
CA LEU A 16 1.54 8.83 1.72
C LEU A 16 0.39 9.15 0.75
N THR A 17 0.71 9.33 -0.53
CA THR A 17 -0.27 9.60 -1.58
C THR A 17 -1.26 8.45 -1.74
N ILE A 18 -0.78 7.20 -1.75
CA ILE A 18 -1.65 6.01 -1.85
C ILE A 18 -2.47 5.84 -0.58
N TRP A 19 -1.88 6.01 0.60
CA TRP A 19 -2.61 5.96 1.87
C TRP A 19 -3.77 6.96 1.85
N PHE A 20 -3.52 8.21 1.44
CA PHE A 20 -4.55 9.23 1.33
C PHE A 20 -5.68 8.79 0.39
N MET A 21 -5.36 8.26 -0.79
CA MET A 21 -6.36 7.81 -1.77
C MET A 21 -7.21 6.63 -1.27
N VAL A 22 -6.62 5.68 -0.54
CA VAL A 22 -7.33 4.52 0.03
C VAL A 22 -8.30 4.97 1.11
N HIS A 23 -7.89 5.93 1.93
CA HIS A 23 -8.61 6.33 3.12
C HIS A 23 -9.51 7.55 2.93
N GLN A 24 -9.40 8.34 1.87
CA GLN A 24 -10.15 9.61 1.69
C GLN A 24 -11.68 9.52 1.84
N ASN A 25 -12.27 8.33 1.70
CA ASN A 25 -13.71 8.09 1.87
C ASN A 25 -14.06 7.32 3.15
N ASP A 26 -13.06 7.00 3.97
CA ASP A 26 -13.19 6.28 5.23
C ASP A 26 -13.75 7.23 6.30
N LYS A 27 -14.89 6.84 6.88
CA LYS A 27 -15.60 7.66 7.88
C LYS A 27 -15.04 7.47 9.28
N ASP A 28 -14.18 6.46 9.47
CA ASP A 28 -13.62 6.12 10.77
C ASP A 28 -12.27 6.83 11.02
N ILE A 29 -11.73 7.52 10.01
CA ILE A 29 -10.48 8.29 10.12
C ILE A 29 -10.77 9.74 10.48
N ASP A 30 -10.05 10.23 11.50
CA ASP A 30 -10.17 11.60 11.98
C ASP A 30 -9.64 12.59 10.92
N LEU A 31 -10.36 13.71 10.75
CA LEU A 31 -9.97 14.79 9.83
C LEU A 31 -8.54 15.28 10.09
N LYS A 32 -8.15 15.35 11.37
CA LYS A 32 -6.81 15.76 11.76
C LYS A 32 -5.72 14.83 11.21
N GLN A 33 -5.99 13.54 11.12
CA GLN A 33 -5.03 12.58 10.54
C GLN A 33 -4.85 12.84 9.03
N PHE A 34 -5.91 13.20 8.31
CA PHE A 34 -5.78 13.60 6.90
C PHE A 34 -4.97 14.88 6.74
N GLU A 35 -5.20 15.89 7.59
CA GLU A 35 -4.44 17.13 7.55
C GLU A 35 -2.93 16.90 7.81
N GLU A 36 -2.60 16.04 8.77
CA GLU A 36 -1.22 15.65 9.07
C GLU A 36 -0.57 14.95 7.86
N VAL A 37 -1.26 13.99 7.23
CA VAL A 37 -0.75 13.30 6.04
C VAL A 37 -0.59 14.25 4.85
N LEU A 38 -1.56 15.14 4.58
CA LEU A 38 -1.45 16.14 3.51
C LEU A 38 -0.26 17.09 3.73
N LYS A 39 -0.01 17.47 4.98
CA LYS A 39 1.14 18.30 5.34
C LYS A 39 2.46 17.56 5.09
N GLU A 40 2.54 16.27 5.45
CA GLU A 40 3.72 15.45 5.17
C GLU A 40 3.96 15.26 3.67
N ILE A 41 2.90 15.06 2.87
CA ILE A 41 3.00 15.00 1.41
C ILE A 41 3.64 16.29 0.88
N GLY A 42 3.15 17.46 1.30
CA GLY A 42 3.72 18.75 0.90
C GLY A 42 5.20 18.91 1.27
N GLN A 43 5.58 18.49 2.48
CA GLN A 43 6.98 18.53 2.94
C GLN A 43 7.90 17.62 2.10
N VAL A 44 7.40 16.45 1.70
CA VAL A 44 8.15 15.53 0.82
C VAL A 44 8.29 16.11 -0.58
N GLU A 45 7.25 16.76 -1.12
CA GLU A 45 7.34 17.46 -2.42
C GLU A 45 8.38 18.58 -2.39
N ASP A 46 8.39 19.41 -1.35
CA ASP A 46 9.39 20.46 -1.18
C ASP A 46 10.80 19.87 -1.10
N SER A 47 10.97 18.79 -0.34
CA SER A 47 12.25 18.06 -0.26
C SER A 47 12.68 17.49 -1.61
N LEU A 48 11.74 17.00 -2.44
CA LEU A 48 12.02 16.52 -3.79
C LEU A 48 12.46 17.68 -4.71
N ARG A 49 11.77 18.83 -4.64
CA ARG A 49 12.11 20.05 -5.40
C ARG A 49 13.51 20.56 -5.04
N GLU A 50 13.86 20.59 -3.75
CA GLU A 50 15.21 20.97 -3.28
C GLU A 50 16.31 20.04 -3.83
N LYS A 51 15.98 18.79 -4.16
CA LYS A 51 16.90 17.83 -4.78
C LYS A 51 16.89 17.88 -6.31
N GLY A 52 16.21 18.87 -6.91
CA GLY A 52 16.15 19.07 -8.35
C GLY A 52 15.12 18.19 -9.07
N VAL A 53 14.21 17.55 -8.34
CA VAL A 53 13.08 16.84 -8.97
C VAL A 53 12.09 17.88 -9.49
N THR A 54 11.79 17.81 -10.79
CA THR A 54 10.91 18.78 -11.44
C THR A 54 9.45 18.55 -11.05
N GLN A 55 8.64 19.62 -11.10
CA GLN A 55 7.19 19.52 -10.88
C GLN A 55 6.55 18.48 -11.82
N THR A 56 6.94 18.44 -13.09
CA THR A 56 6.48 17.42 -14.05
C THR A 56 6.82 15.98 -13.62
N THR A 57 7.93 15.78 -12.91
CA THR A 57 8.28 14.45 -12.39
C THR A 57 7.41 14.09 -11.18
N ILE A 58 7.12 15.06 -10.32
CA ILE A 58 6.20 14.89 -9.19
C ILE A 58 4.78 14.55 -9.69
N GLU A 59 4.30 15.27 -10.72
CA GLU A 59 3.02 14.97 -11.37
C GLU A 59 2.98 13.54 -11.94
N LYS A 60 4.06 13.08 -12.60
CA LYS A 60 4.17 11.68 -13.05
C LYS A 60 4.14 10.66 -11.90
N LEU A 61 4.69 11.00 -10.75
CA LEU A 61 4.61 10.14 -9.57
C LEU A 61 3.18 10.08 -9.01
N LEU A 62 2.45 11.20 -9.05
CA LEU A 62 1.05 11.25 -8.68
C LEU A 62 0.19 10.45 -9.65
N ASP A 63 0.38 10.61 -10.96
CA ASP A 63 -0.30 9.82 -11.99
C ASP A 63 -0.06 8.32 -11.77
N TYR A 64 1.20 7.95 -11.52
CA TYR A 64 1.57 6.57 -11.19
C TYR A 64 0.87 6.08 -9.91
N ALA A 65 0.78 6.89 -8.86
CA ALA A 65 0.05 6.53 -7.64
C ALA A 65 -1.46 6.33 -7.92
N GLN A 66 -2.06 7.14 -8.78
CA GLN A 66 -3.46 6.97 -9.19
C GLN A 66 -3.68 5.70 -10.01
N GLU A 67 -2.76 5.36 -10.91
CA GLU A 67 -2.79 4.10 -11.65
C GLU A 67 -2.66 2.90 -10.70
N LEU A 68 -1.75 3.01 -9.72
CA LEU A 68 -1.58 1.99 -8.68
C LEU A 68 -2.86 1.78 -7.86
N TYR A 69 -3.59 2.86 -7.56
CA TYR A 69 -4.86 2.79 -6.86
C TYR A 69 -6.00 2.18 -7.69
N LYS A 70 -6.02 2.45 -9.01
CA LYS A 70 -7.09 1.99 -9.92
C LYS A 70 -6.92 0.55 -10.40
N THR A 71 -5.71 0.03 -10.37
CA THR A 71 -5.40 -1.31 -10.90
C THR A 71 -5.71 -2.38 -9.85
N PRO A 72 -6.45 -3.45 -10.20
CA PRO A 72 -6.72 -4.55 -9.29
C PRO A 72 -5.42 -5.15 -8.72
N ILE A 73 -5.42 -5.49 -7.42
CA ILE A 73 -4.20 -5.87 -6.72
C ILE A 73 -3.54 -7.11 -7.33
N GLU A 74 -4.33 -8.01 -7.90
CA GLU A 74 -3.91 -9.25 -8.55
C GLU A 74 -3.10 -9.03 -9.83
N GLN A 75 -3.18 -7.83 -10.42
CA GLN A 75 -2.44 -7.48 -11.64
C GLN A 75 -1.03 -6.94 -11.34
N PHE A 76 -0.70 -6.70 -10.07
CA PHE A 76 0.63 -6.28 -9.67
C PHE A 76 1.59 -7.45 -9.46
N SER A 77 2.89 -7.18 -9.55
CA SER A 77 3.92 -8.11 -9.05
C SER A 77 3.80 -8.30 -7.53
N GLU A 78 4.21 -9.46 -7.00
CA GLU A 78 4.17 -9.75 -5.55
C GLU A 78 4.87 -8.68 -4.69
N ASN A 79 5.95 -8.08 -5.21
CA ASN A 79 6.65 -6.99 -4.53
C ASN A 79 5.82 -5.72 -4.46
N ALA A 80 5.11 -5.38 -5.54
CA ALA A 80 4.22 -4.22 -5.58
C ALA A 80 2.96 -4.46 -4.73
N GLN A 81 2.40 -5.67 -4.75
CA GLN A 81 1.31 -6.08 -3.86
C GLN A 81 1.72 -5.97 -2.37
N LEU A 82 2.89 -6.49 -2.00
CA LEU A 82 3.40 -6.38 -0.63
C LEU A 82 3.64 -4.93 -0.23
N ARG A 83 4.14 -4.10 -1.16
CA ARG A 83 4.34 -2.67 -0.91
C ARG A 83 3.03 -1.97 -0.64
N LEU A 84 2.01 -2.21 -1.47
CA LEU A 84 0.65 -1.71 -1.24
C LEU A 84 0.08 -2.23 0.09
N GLY A 85 0.24 -3.51 0.39
CA GLY A 85 -0.18 -4.11 1.65
C GLY A 85 0.49 -3.46 2.87
N LYS A 86 1.78 -3.09 2.78
CA LYS A 86 2.48 -2.36 3.85
C LYS A 86 2.00 -0.92 3.99
N ILE A 87 1.61 -0.28 2.89
CA ILE A 87 1.06 1.08 2.89
C ILE A 87 -0.32 1.08 3.56
N ILE A 88 -1.16 0.08 3.25
CA ILE A 88 -2.55 -0.01 3.74
C ILE A 88 -2.63 -0.56 5.16
N LEU A 89 -1.94 -1.67 5.43
CA LEU A 89 -2.07 -2.44 6.68
C LEU A 89 -0.92 -2.17 7.67
N GLY A 90 0.06 -1.36 7.27
CA GLY A 90 1.22 -0.97 8.08
C GLY A 90 2.50 -1.75 7.80
N ALA A 91 3.63 -1.22 8.29
CA ALA A 91 4.97 -1.72 7.97
C ALA A 91 5.22 -3.19 8.38
N GLY A 92 4.43 -3.73 9.31
CA GLY A 92 4.49 -5.12 9.75
C GLY A 92 3.93 -6.14 8.75
N THR A 93 3.26 -5.69 7.70
CA THR A 93 2.69 -6.58 6.67
C THR A 93 3.76 -7.35 5.92
N HIS A 94 3.54 -8.66 5.83
CA HIS A 94 4.40 -9.60 5.13
C HIS A 94 3.54 -10.70 4.51
N TRP A 95 4.06 -11.34 3.47
CA TRP A 95 3.45 -12.56 2.96
C TRP A 95 3.51 -13.62 4.04
N ASP A 96 2.36 -14.24 4.31
CA ASP A 96 2.31 -15.44 5.12
C ASP A 96 3.13 -16.52 4.38
N LYS A 97 4.18 -17.04 5.02
CA LYS A 97 5.07 -18.03 4.39
C LYS A 97 4.39 -19.39 4.23
N THR A 98 3.16 -19.50 4.68
CA THR A 98 2.37 -20.72 4.69
C THR A 98 1.40 -20.68 3.51
N PRO A 99 1.53 -21.58 2.50
CA PRO A 99 0.47 -21.70 1.51
C PRO A 99 -0.85 -22.03 2.25
N PRO A 100 -2.00 -21.52 1.80
CA PRO A 100 -3.26 -21.93 2.37
C PRO A 100 -3.36 -23.45 2.20
N THR A 101 -3.35 -24.18 3.30
CA THR A 101 -3.75 -25.59 3.30
C THR A 101 -5.07 -25.63 2.57
N PRO A 102 -5.24 -26.47 1.52
CA PRO A 102 -6.52 -26.60 0.84
C PRO A 102 -7.57 -26.79 1.92
N LYS A 103 -8.54 -25.87 2.00
CA LYS A 103 -9.62 -25.97 2.97
C LYS A 103 -10.22 -27.35 2.77
N GLN A 104 -9.99 -28.27 3.72
CA GLN A 104 -10.82 -29.46 3.81
C GLN A 104 -12.25 -28.96 3.78
N SER A 105 -12.99 -29.41 2.79
CA SER A 105 -14.39 -29.07 2.64
C SER A 105 -15.09 -29.32 3.98
N LEU A 106 -16.01 -28.44 4.37
CA LEU A 106 -16.82 -28.62 5.58
C LEU A 106 -17.54 -29.98 5.63
N GLU A 107 -17.64 -30.68 4.50
CA GLU A 107 -18.18 -32.02 4.37
C GLU A 107 -17.25 -33.13 4.92
N GLU A 108 -15.93 -32.98 4.84
CA GLU A 108 -14.99 -33.98 5.37
C GLU A 108 -14.99 -34.03 6.90
N ARG A 109 -15.25 -32.89 7.57
CA ARG A 109 -15.33 -32.82 9.04
C ARG A 109 -16.57 -33.51 9.63
N LYS A 110 -17.69 -33.55 8.90
CA LYS A 110 -18.90 -34.24 9.38
C LYS A 110 -18.80 -35.76 9.32
N ASN A 111 -18.00 -36.30 8.39
CA ASN A 111 -17.85 -37.74 8.23
C ASN A 111 -16.80 -38.38 9.14
N SER A 112 -15.81 -37.63 9.63
CA SER A 112 -14.85 -38.16 10.62
C SER A 112 -15.50 -38.37 11.99
N ASP A 113 -16.39 -37.47 12.39
CA ASP A 113 -17.07 -37.55 13.69
C ASP A 113 -18.17 -38.64 13.70
N ALA A 114 -18.75 -38.95 12.55
CA ALA A 114 -19.75 -40.03 12.40
C ALA A 114 -19.14 -41.44 12.34
N LYS A 115 -17.82 -41.58 12.13
CA LYS A 115 -17.11 -42.87 12.10
C LYS A 115 -16.36 -43.19 13.40
N ALA A 116 -16.42 -42.29 14.38
CA ALA A 116 -15.80 -42.46 15.70
C ALA A 116 -16.82 -42.78 16.82
N MET A 117 -18.08 -43.10 16.46
CA MET A 117 -19.10 -43.68 17.35
C MET A 117 -19.34 -45.15 17.03
#